data_AF-A0A242NER8-F1
#
_entry.id   AF-A0A242NER8-F1
#
_cell.length_a   1.000
_cell.length_b   1.000
_cell.length_c   1.000
_cell.angle_alpha   90.00
_cell.angle_beta   90.00
_cell.angle_gamma   90.00
#
_symmetry.space_group_name_H-M   'P 1'
#
loop_
_entity.id
_entity.type
_entity.pdbx_description
1 polymer ?
#
loop_
_entity_poly.entity_id
_entity_poly.type
_entity_poly.pdbx_seq_one_letter_code
_entity_poly.pdbx_strand_id
1 'polypeptide(L)'
;MEWTGYWYNFYSNKPIDFVFSEWRKKMSIINYQYDYDLVNYNHGKDYDNKENIWDTLFCYKNKEMFEHHLEEGYNIDMDGEGCFMIQAKKANLKGRATLFEFDDKPIDDDFTYDIDLRFNSLYYYCFVLPEEPECSSFSQKIRGFLISILDDENDKVE
;
A
#
# COMPACT_ATOMS: atom_id res chain seq x y z
N MET A 1 -18.70 -7.66 7.27
CA MET A 1 -18.74 -6.48 6.40
C MET A 1 -17.64 -6.67 5.38
N GLU A 2 -17.96 -6.73 4.09
CA GLU A 2 -16.90 -6.77 3.06
C GLU A 2 -16.21 -5.41 3.04
N TRP A 3 -14.89 -5.42 3.16
CA TRP A 3 -14.10 -4.20 3.02
C TRP A 3 -14.14 -3.80 1.55
N THR A 4 -14.83 -2.70 1.25
CA THR A 4 -14.83 -2.06 -0.07
C THR A 4 -13.47 -1.40 -0.33
N GLY A 5 -13.29 -0.77 -1.49
CA GLY A 5 -12.06 -0.05 -1.84
C GLY A 5 -11.09 -0.84 -2.71
N TYR A 6 -10.05 -0.13 -3.13
CA TYR A 6 -9.11 -0.56 -4.16
C TYR A 6 -7.74 -0.83 -3.55
N TRP A 7 -7.25 -2.05 -3.77
CA TRP A 7 -6.08 -2.61 -3.10
C TRP A 7 -4.85 -2.53 -4.00
N TYR A 8 -3.78 -1.91 -3.50
CA TYR A 8 -2.51 -1.75 -4.20
C TYR A 8 -1.39 -2.35 -3.37
N ASN A 9 -0.56 -3.17 -4.01
CA ASN A 9 0.46 -3.96 -3.34
C ASN A 9 1.84 -3.49 -3.77
N PHE A 10 2.71 -3.23 -2.80
CA PHE A 10 4.06 -2.73 -3.01
C PHE A 10 5.06 -3.60 -2.25
N TYR A 11 6.17 -3.92 -2.91
CA TYR A 11 7.36 -4.46 -2.25
C TYR A 11 8.43 -3.38 -2.25
N SER A 12 9.07 -3.16 -1.11
CA SER A 12 10.13 -2.17 -0.97
C SER A 12 11.20 -2.64 0.01
N ASN A 13 12.43 -2.13 -0.16
CA ASN A 13 13.51 -2.27 0.82
C ASN A 13 13.36 -1.27 1.99
N LYS A 14 12.43 -0.31 1.91
CA LYS A 14 12.17 0.69 2.95
C LYS A 14 11.55 0.04 4.20
N PRO A 15 12.13 0.22 5.40
CA PRO A 15 11.55 -0.30 6.64
C PRO A 15 10.21 0.31 7.02
N ILE A 16 9.35 -0.48 7.65
CA ILE A 16 8.00 -0.06 8.08
C ILE A 16 8.07 1.18 8.96
N ASP A 17 8.95 1.20 9.98
CA ASP A 17 9.10 2.33 10.89
C ASP A 17 9.45 3.63 10.15
N PHE A 18 10.28 3.54 9.11
CA PHE A 18 10.65 4.67 8.26
C PHE A 18 9.44 5.13 7.43
N VAL A 19 8.80 4.22 6.69
CA VAL A 19 7.66 4.56 5.83
C VAL A 19 6.53 5.16 6.66
N PHE A 20 6.20 4.55 7.80
CA PHE A 20 5.13 5.04 8.68
C PHE A 20 5.49 6.39 9.30
N SER A 21 6.77 6.63 9.63
CA SER A 21 7.23 7.95 10.08
C SER A 21 7.02 9.03 9.02
N GLU A 22 7.49 8.82 7.79
CA GLU A 22 7.33 9.80 6.71
C GLU A 22 5.87 9.96 6.29
N TRP A 23 5.10 8.87 6.30
CA TRP A 23 3.67 8.89 6.03
C TRP A 23 2.93 9.82 6.98
N ARG A 24 3.15 9.68 8.30
CA ARG A 24 2.52 10.53 9.31
C ARG A 24 2.83 12.01 9.10
N LYS A 25 4.06 12.34 8.67
CA LYS A 25 4.42 13.72 8.31
C LYS A 25 3.57 14.21 7.14
N LYS A 26 3.47 13.44 6.04
CA LYS A 26 2.62 13.79 4.89
C LYS A 26 1.15 13.95 5.28
N MET A 27 0.61 13.07 6.13
CA MET A 27 -0.79 13.14 6.58
C MET A 27 -1.07 14.39 7.42
N SER A 28 -0.15 14.77 8.31
CA SER A 28 -0.29 15.99 9.11
C SER A 28 -0.39 17.25 8.26
N ILE A 29 0.29 17.31 7.10
CA ILE A 29 0.25 18.46 6.17
C ILE A 29 -1.13 18.65 5.56
N ILE A 30 -1.89 17.56 5.37
CA ILE A 30 -3.25 17.59 4.81
C ILE A 30 -4.33 17.51 5.90
N ASN A 31 -3.96 17.67 7.18
CA ASN A 31 -4.85 17.58 8.34
C ASN A 31 -5.56 16.22 8.50
N TYR A 32 -4.89 15.13 8.12
CA TYR A 32 -5.37 13.78 8.40
C TYR A 32 -4.77 13.23 9.69
N GLN A 33 -5.60 12.53 10.46
CA GLN A 33 -5.20 11.73 11.62
C GLN A 33 -5.16 10.25 11.25
N TYR A 34 -4.62 9.43 12.14
CA TYR A 34 -4.45 8.00 11.92
C TYR A 34 -4.76 7.20 13.18
N ASP A 35 -5.14 5.94 12.98
CA ASP A 35 -5.39 4.95 14.02
C ASP A 35 -4.62 3.65 13.72
N TYR A 36 -3.91 3.14 14.73
CA TYR A 36 -3.17 1.87 14.67
C TYR A 36 -4.02 0.66 15.06
N ASP A 37 -5.10 0.86 15.82
CA ASP A 37 -5.81 -0.20 16.53
C ASP A 37 -6.93 -0.84 15.71
N LEU A 38 -7.15 -0.42 14.46
CA LEU A 38 -8.08 -1.08 13.54
C LEU A 38 -7.66 -2.51 13.17
N VAL A 39 -6.43 -2.93 13.49
CA VAL A 39 -6.01 -4.34 13.48
C VAL A 39 -6.96 -5.20 14.32
N ASN A 40 -7.46 -4.66 15.44
CA ASN A 40 -8.35 -5.38 16.36
C ASN A 40 -9.81 -5.42 15.88
N TYR A 41 -10.21 -4.57 14.94
CA TYR A 41 -11.59 -4.55 14.42
C TYR A 41 -11.85 -5.66 13.40
N ASN A 42 -10.84 -6.13 12.67
CA ASN A 42 -11.01 -7.13 11.60
C ASN A 42 -10.37 -8.49 11.84
N HIS A 43 -9.38 -8.59 12.74
CA HIS A 43 -8.81 -9.88 13.11
C HIS A 43 -9.41 -10.38 14.42
N GLY A 44 -10.69 -10.77 14.33
CA GLY A 44 -11.27 -11.64 15.33
C GLY A 44 -10.44 -12.93 15.44
N LYS A 45 -9.77 -13.11 16.58
CA LYS A 45 -9.37 -14.41 17.16
C LYS A 45 -8.35 -15.27 16.40
N ASP A 46 -7.27 -14.72 15.85
CA ASP A 46 -6.09 -15.52 15.47
C ASP A 46 -4.77 -14.89 15.91
N TYR A 47 -4.75 -14.43 17.17
CA TYR A 47 -3.57 -13.85 17.83
C TYR A 47 -2.44 -14.86 18.12
N ASP A 48 -2.64 -16.15 17.87
CA ASP A 48 -1.67 -17.19 18.19
C ASP A 48 -0.58 -17.38 17.11
N ASN A 49 -0.75 -16.78 15.92
CA ASN A 49 0.22 -16.93 14.83
C ASN A 49 1.08 -15.66 14.67
N LYS A 50 2.12 -15.54 15.52
CA LYS A 50 3.07 -14.41 15.55
C LYS A 50 3.80 -14.13 14.22
N GLU A 51 3.67 -15.00 13.23
CA GLU A 51 4.34 -14.88 11.93
C GLU A 51 3.61 -13.98 10.92
N ASN A 52 2.38 -13.54 11.19
CA ASN A 52 1.59 -12.71 10.27
C ASN A 52 1.05 -11.42 10.92
N ILE A 53 1.87 -10.77 11.74
CA ILE A 53 1.53 -9.46 12.32
C ILE A 53 1.67 -8.40 11.23
N TRP A 54 0.60 -7.65 11.02
CA TRP A 54 0.56 -6.50 10.15
C TRP A 54 0.52 -5.23 10.98
N ASP A 55 1.43 -4.30 10.69
CA ASP A 55 1.31 -2.93 11.17
C ASP A 55 0.30 -2.21 10.29
N THR A 56 -0.70 -1.56 10.87
CA THR A 56 -1.77 -0.89 10.13
C THR A 56 -1.85 0.58 10.52
N LEU A 57 -2.04 1.44 9.53
CA LEU A 57 -2.35 2.85 9.67
C LEU A 57 -3.61 3.16 8.88
N PHE A 58 -4.74 3.23 9.57
CA PHE A 58 -5.97 3.73 8.98
C PHE A 58 -6.02 5.25 9.14
N CYS A 59 -6.30 5.98 8.06
CA CYS A 59 -6.23 7.43 8.01
C CYS A 59 -7.59 8.04 7.67
N TYR A 60 -7.94 9.10 8.39
CA TYR A 60 -9.21 9.82 8.25
C TYR A 60 -9.02 11.26 8.72
N LYS A 61 -9.89 12.17 8.26
CA LYS A 61 -9.75 13.60 8.56
C LYS A 61 -10.42 14.02 9.87
N ASN A 62 -11.58 13.45 10.14
CA ASN A 62 -12.39 13.79 11.31
C ASN A 62 -13.30 12.61 11.71
N LYS A 63 -13.96 12.76 12.86
CA LYS A 63 -14.82 11.71 13.43
C LYS A 63 -15.99 11.32 12.52
N GLU A 64 -16.60 12.28 11.82
CA GLU A 64 -17.72 12.03 10.90
C GLU A 64 -17.31 11.13 9.74
N MET A 65 -16.18 11.43 9.10
CA MET A 65 -15.61 10.59 8.03
C MET A 65 -15.29 9.17 8.52
N PHE A 66 -14.80 9.02 9.75
CA PHE A 66 -14.55 7.72 10.35
C PHE A 66 -15.84 6.92 10.60
N GLU A 67 -16.85 7.55 11.23
CA GLU A 67 -18.13 6.91 11.51
C GLU A 67 -18.84 6.51 10.21
N HIS A 68 -18.83 7.38 9.20
CA HIS A 68 -19.38 7.07 7.89
C HIS A 68 -18.68 5.89 7.22
N HIS A 69 -17.35 5.80 7.34
CA HIS A 69 -16.60 4.64 6.86
C HIS A 69 -17.00 3.33 7.53
N LEU A 70 -17.29 3.35 8.84
CA LEU A 70 -17.74 2.15 9.55
C LEU A 70 -19.13 1.67 9.09
N GLU A 71 -19.94 2.56 8.51
CA GLU A 71 -21.29 2.26 8.02
C GLU A 71 -21.29 1.85 6.54
N GLU A 72 -20.54 2.56 5.70
CA GLU A 72 -20.61 2.44 4.24
C GLU A 72 -19.33 1.89 3.59
N GLY A 73 -18.27 1.68 4.37
CA GLY A 73 -16.96 1.26 3.88
C GLY A 73 -16.15 2.43 3.30
N TYR A 74 -15.18 2.14 2.44
CA TYR A 74 -14.39 3.18 1.78
C TYR A 74 -15.24 3.96 0.77
N ASN A 75 -15.18 5.28 0.87
CA ASN A 75 -15.89 6.21 -0.01
C ASN A 75 -15.15 7.55 -0.11
N ILE A 76 -15.59 8.37 -1.07
CA ILE A 76 -15.23 9.78 -1.22
C ILE A 76 -16.44 10.62 -0.83
N ASP A 77 -16.24 11.61 0.02
CA ASP A 77 -17.26 12.56 0.45
C ASP A 77 -17.51 13.68 -0.59
N MET A 78 -18.43 14.59 -0.29
CA MET A 78 -18.79 15.70 -1.19
C MET A 78 -17.64 16.71 -1.41
N ASP A 79 -16.66 16.75 -0.51
CA ASP A 79 -15.47 17.61 -0.63
C ASP A 79 -14.35 16.92 -1.43
N GLY A 80 -14.59 15.69 -1.91
CA GLY A 80 -13.63 14.91 -2.69
C GLY A 80 -12.56 14.24 -1.82
N GLU A 81 -12.84 14.01 -0.54
CA GLU A 81 -11.92 13.43 0.44
C GLU A 81 -12.43 12.10 0.98
N GLY A 82 -11.56 11.26 1.55
CA GLY A 82 -12.01 9.96 2.04
C GLY A 82 -11.00 9.26 2.93
N CYS A 83 -11.42 8.15 3.54
CA CYS A 83 -10.54 7.29 4.32
C CYS A 83 -9.60 6.49 3.41
N PHE A 84 -8.43 6.14 3.94
CA PHE A 84 -7.47 5.23 3.28
C PHE A 84 -6.63 4.50 4.32
N MET A 85 -5.98 3.42 3.94
CA MET A 85 -5.22 2.58 4.89
C MET A 85 -3.93 2.06 4.28
N ILE A 86 -2.84 2.07 5.07
CA ILE A 86 -1.64 1.29 4.78
C ILE A 86 -1.54 0.15 5.78
N GLN A 87 -1.38 -1.07 5.28
CA GLN A 87 -0.96 -2.22 6.06
C GLN A 87 0.45 -2.62 5.62
N ALA A 88 1.30 -2.99 6.56
CA ALA A 88 2.66 -3.40 6.26
C ALA A 88 3.10 -4.63 7.05
N LYS A 89 3.97 -5.43 6.45
CA LYS A 89 4.67 -6.52 7.15
C LYS A 89 6.03 -6.81 6.53
N LYS A 90 6.90 -7.47 7.29
CA LYS A 90 8.12 -8.06 6.72
C LYS A 90 7.73 -9.19 5.75
N ALA A 91 8.41 -9.26 4.62
CA ALA A 91 8.10 -10.22 3.58
C ALA A 91 9.35 -10.76 2.89
N ASN A 92 9.20 -11.97 2.34
CA ASN A 92 10.14 -12.56 1.40
C ASN A 92 9.46 -12.62 0.04
N LEU A 93 10.13 -12.18 -1.01
CA LEU A 93 9.64 -12.30 -2.39
C LEU A 93 10.50 -13.34 -3.12
N LYS A 94 9.87 -14.48 -3.42
CA LYS A 94 10.44 -15.55 -4.23
C LYS A 94 9.53 -15.73 -5.43
N GLY A 95 10.00 -15.35 -6.61
CA GLY A 95 9.19 -15.37 -7.83
C GLY A 95 10.05 -15.63 -9.06
N ARG A 96 9.41 -16.06 -10.15
CA ARG A 96 10.02 -16.20 -11.46
C ARG A 96 9.32 -15.24 -12.41
N ALA A 97 10.06 -14.36 -13.05
CA ALA A 97 9.56 -13.46 -14.07
C ALA A 97 10.08 -13.93 -15.43
N THR A 98 9.23 -13.93 -16.45
CA THR A 98 9.60 -14.32 -17.81
C THR A 98 9.46 -13.10 -18.71
N LEU A 99 10.52 -12.72 -19.42
CA LEU A 99 10.50 -11.62 -20.38
C LEU A 99 10.06 -12.14 -21.75
N PHE A 100 9.12 -11.45 -22.40
CA PHE A 100 8.69 -11.73 -23.77
C PHE A 100 8.49 -10.40 -24.54
N GLU A 101 8.65 -10.43 -25.86
CA GLU A 101 8.28 -9.30 -26.73
C GLU A 101 6.80 -9.38 -27.12
N PHE A 102 6.16 -8.21 -27.29
CA PHE A 102 4.73 -8.08 -27.59
C PHE A 102 4.29 -8.72 -28.92
N ASP A 103 5.21 -8.99 -29.85
CA ASP A 103 4.92 -9.57 -31.16
C ASP A 103 5.09 -11.11 -31.20
N ASP A 104 5.24 -11.76 -30.04
CA ASP A 104 5.49 -13.21 -29.89
C ASP A 104 6.68 -13.72 -30.72
N LYS A 105 7.59 -12.83 -31.13
CA LYS A 105 8.85 -13.17 -31.77
C LYS A 105 9.97 -12.99 -30.76
N PRO A 106 10.79 -14.01 -30.50
CA PRO A 106 11.92 -13.86 -29.59
C PRO A 106 12.96 -12.90 -30.20
N ILE A 107 13.60 -12.08 -29.35
CA ILE A 107 14.71 -11.15 -29.70
C ILE A 107 15.88 -11.87 -30.38
N ASP A 108 16.00 -13.15 -30.11
CA ASP A 108 16.81 -14.15 -30.76
C ASP A 108 16.28 -15.46 -30.19
N ASP A 109 16.17 -16.53 -30.96
CA ASP A 109 15.65 -17.85 -30.52
C ASP A 109 16.39 -18.43 -29.28
N ASP A 110 17.45 -17.78 -28.81
CA ASP A 110 18.30 -18.18 -27.68
C ASP A 110 18.02 -17.47 -26.33
N PHE A 111 17.10 -16.49 -26.25
CA PHE A 111 17.10 -15.57 -25.09
C PHE A 111 15.74 -15.23 -24.44
N THR A 112 14.85 -16.20 -24.27
CA THR A 112 13.80 -16.11 -23.23
C THR A 112 14.42 -16.35 -21.85
N TYR A 113 14.78 -15.27 -21.16
CA TYR A 113 15.33 -15.37 -19.82
C TYR A 113 14.20 -15.45 -18.78
N ASP A 114 14.11 -16.61 -18.14
CA ASP A 114 13.47 -16.72 -16.85
C ASP A 114 14.36 -16.11 -15.77
N ILE A 115 13.83 -15.12 -15.06
CA ILE A 115 14.49 -14.39 -14.00
C ILE A 115 13.96 -14.89 -12.66
N ASP A 116 14.79 -15.64 -11.93
CA ASP A 116 14.49 -16.03 -10.55
C ASP A 116 14.79 -14.89 -9.57
N LEU A 117 13.74 -14.28 -9.04
CA LEU A 117 13.80 -13.24 -8.02
C LEU A 117 13.80 -13.88 -6.61
N ARG A 118 14.83 -13.59 -5.80
CA ARG A 118 15.01 -14.15 -4.45
C ARG A 118 15.39 -13.05 -3.46
N PHE A 119 14.38 -12.38 -2.92
CA PHE A 119 14.57 -11.35 -1.91
C PHE A 119 14.09 -11.85 -0.55
N ASN A 120 15.01 -11.97 0.41
CA ASN A 120 14.73 -12.48 1.77
C ASN A 120 14.61 -11.37 2.83
N SER A 121 14.68 -10.11 2.42
CA SER A 121 14.63 -8.96 3.31
C SER A 121 13.94 -7.80 2.60
N LEU A 122 12.62 -7.91 2.51
CA LEU A 122 11.75 -6.87 1.98
C LEU A 122 10.66 -6.55 2.99
N TYR A 123 9.98 -5.44 2.71
CA TYR A 123 8.77 -5.04 3.36
C TYR A 123 7.67 -5.02 2.32
N TYR A 124 6.53 -5.59 2.70
CA TYR A 124 5.32 -5.61 1.89
C TYR A 124 4.37 -4.56 2.44
N TYR A 125 3.87 -3.71 1.56
CA TYR A 125 2.88 -2.69 1.86
C TYR A 125 1.63 -2.95 1.04
N CYS A 126 0.50 -3.01 1.71
CA CYS A 126 -0.81 -3.09 1.12
C CYS A 126 -1.55 -1.78 1.38
N PHE A 127 -1.93 -1.09 0.32
CA PHE A 127 -2.51 0.23 0.37
C PHE A 127 -3.93 0.21 -0.16
N VAL A 128 -4.88 0.67 0.64
CA VAL A 128 -6.31 0.66 0.31
C VAL A 128 -6.79 2.09 0.13
N LEU A 129 -7.37 2.34 -1.04
CA LEU A 129 -7.93 3.63 -1.46
C LEU A 129 -9.44 3.52 -1.67
N PRO A 130 -10.18 4.63 -1.51
CA PRO A 130 -11.64 4.61 -1.70
C PRO A 130 -12.06 4.51 -3.16
N GLU A 131 -11.25 5.02 -4.09
CA GLU A 131 -11.49 4.96 -5.53
C GLU A 131 -10.18 4.71 -6.29
N GLU A 132 -10.27 4.28 -7.54
CA GLU A 132 -9.12 4.14 -8.43
C GLU A 132 -8.41 5.50 -8.64
N PRO A 133 -7.07 5.57 -8.54
CA PRO A 133 -6.28 6.77 -8.83
C PRO A 133 -6.55 7.40 -10.20
N GLU A 134 -6.95 6.59 -11.19
CA GLU A 134 -7.30 7.03 -12.55
C GLU A 134 -8.61 7.83 -12.58
N CYS A 135 -9.49 7.61 -11.60
CA CYS A 135 -10.83 8.18 -11.51
C CYS A 135 -10.95 9.26 -10.41
N SER A 136 -10.00 9.30 -9.46
CA SER A 136 -10.07 10.16 -8.27
C SER A 136 -8.78 10.95 -8.05
N SER A 137 -8.89 12.28 -8.09
CA SER A 137 -7.76 13.19 -7.82
C SER A 137 -7.23 13.04 -6.39
N PHE A 138 -8.12 12.70 -5.44
CA PHE A 138 -7.75 12.40 -4.08
C PHE A 138 -6.95 11.11 -3.99
N SER A 139 -7.47 9.99 -4.49
CA SER A 139 -6.72 8.71 -4.50
C SER A 139 -5.39 8.84 -5.24
N GLN A 140 -5.34 9.58 -6.34
CA GLN A 140 -4.11 9.87 -7.07
C GLN A 140 -3.09 10.60 -6.20
N LYS A 141 -3.51 11.66 -5.50
CA LYS A 141 -2.67 12.45 -4.60
C LYS A 141 -2.13 11.60 -3.45
N ILE A 142 -3.00 10.85 -2.77
CA ILE A 142 -2.60 10.03 -1.62
C ILE A 142 -1.67 8.89 -2.06
N ARG A 143 -1.95 8.22 -3.19
CA ARG A 143 -1.04 7.23 -3.79
C ARG A 143 0.31 7.84 -4.14
N GLY A 144 0.31 9.05 -4.71
CA GLY A 144 1.54 9.79 -5.02
C GLY A 144 2.40 10.05 -3.78
N PHE A 145 1.79 10.33 -2.63
CA PHE A 145 2.54 10.47 -1.37
C PHE A 145 3.23 9.17 -0.97
N LEU A 146 2.54 8.02 -1.08
CA LEU A 146 3.13 6.74 -0.68
C LEU A 146 4.30 6.40 -1.59
N ILE A 147 4.11 6.53 -2.89
CA ILE A 147 5.15 6.31 -3.89
C ILE A 147 6.35 7.22 -3.61
N SER A 148 6.14 8.51 -3.31
CA SER A 148 7.26 9.42 -2.98
C SER A 148 8.03 9.07 -1.71
N ILE A 149 7.46 8.26 -0.82
CA ILE A 149 8.14 7.76 0.39
C ILE A 149 8.89 6.46 0.09
N LEU A 150 8.32 5.63 -0.78
CA LEU A 150 8.90 4.36 -1.18
C LEU A 150 10.07 4.56 -2.16
N ASP A 151 9.96 5.54 -3.05
CA ASP A 151 10.98 5.93 -4.02
C ASP A 151 11.96 6.91 -3.36
N ASP A 152 13.25 6.61 -3.41
CA ASP A 152 14.29 7.54 -2.97
C ASP A 152 14.50 8.65 -4.01
N GLU A 153 14.50 9.93 -3.61
CA GLU A 153 15.12 11.00 -4.41
C GLU A 153 16.67 10.86 -4.46
N ASN A 154 17.26 9.94 -3.68
CA ASN A 154 18.71 9.75 -3.53
C ASN A 154 19.28 8.50 -4.21
N ASP A 155 18.46 7.67 -4.88
CA ASP A 155 18.95 6.53 -5.68
C ASP A 155 19.45 6.99 -7.05
N LYS A 156 20.28 8.05 -7.07
CA LYS A 156 21.20 8.25 -8.19
C LYS A 156 22.23 7.15 -8.09
N VAL A 157 22.00 6.08 -8.84
CA VAL A 157 22.98 5.04 -9.13
C VAL A 157 24.26 5.75 -9.60
N GLU A 158 25.31 5.70 -8.78
CA GLU A 158 26.68 6.08 -9.18
C GLU A 158 27.21 5.12 -10.25
#